data_AF-X1MU66-F1
#
_entry.id   AF-X1MU66-F1
#
_cell.length_a   1.000
_cell.length_b   1.000
_cell.length_c   1.000
_cell.angle_alpha   90.00
_cell.angle_beta   90.00
_cell.angle_gamma   90.00
#
_symmetry.space_group_name_H-M   'P 1'
#
loop_
_entity.id
_entity.type
_entity.pdbx_description
1 polymer ?
#
loop_
_entity_poly.entity_id
_entity_poly.type
_entity_poly.pdbx_seq_one_letter_code
_entity_poly.pdbx_strand_id
1 'polypeptide(L)'
;TISDKGWRGQRGDESGKAIRDSLSFLDSRVVKYEVIPDEADIIASKLAQWADEGSVDIILTTGGTGLSPRDVTPEATLSIVDKVKSGYFRYRL
;
A
#
# COMPACT_ATOMS: atom_id res chain seq x y z
N THR A 1 -3.38 2.08 -3.09
CA THR A 1 -3.80 0.84 -3.77
C THR A 1 -2.96 0.62 -5.00
N ILE A 2 -2.50 -0.61 -5.21
CA ILE A 2 -1.66 -1.00 -6.33
C ILE A 2 -2.46 -1.98 -7.19
N SER A 3 -2.85 -1.54 -8.39
CA SER A 3 -3.62 -2.35 -9.33
C SER A 3 -3.66 -1.71 -10.72
N ASP A 4 -3.24 -2.43 -11.74
CA ASP A 4 -3.41 -2.03 -13.15
C ASP A 4 -4.89 -1.74 -13.51
N LYS A 5 -5.79 -2.62 -13.07
CA LYS A 5 -7.23 -2.51 -13.34
C LYS A 5 -7.86 -1.35 -12.57
N GLY A 6 -7.47 -1.18 -11.31
CA GLY A 6 -7.90 -0.06 -10.48
C GLY A 6 -7.43 1.28 -11.04
N TRP A 7 -6.16 1.36 -11.44
CA TRP A 7 -5.56 2.55 -12.02
C TRP A 7 -6.22 2.95 -13.36
N ARG A 8 -6.61 1.97 -14.18
CA ARG A 8 -7.38 2.20 -15.43
C ARG A 8 -8.87 2.48 -15.20
N GLY A 9 -9.35 2.51 -13.96
CA GLY A 9 -10.78 2.70 -13.64
C GLY A 9 -11.68 1.53 -14.03
N GLN A 10 -11.11 0.36 -14.31
CA GLN A 10 -11.85 -0.84 -14.75
C GLN A 10 -12.40 -1.64 -13.57
N ARG A 11 -11.95 -1.35 -12.34
CA ARG A 11 -12.38 -1.96 -11.10
C ARG A 11 -12.41 -0.91 -9.99
N GLY A 12 -13.48 -0.87 -9.21
CA GLY A 12 -13.55 -0.02 -8.01
C GLY A 12 -12.58 -0.49 -6.93
N ASP A 13 -12.02 0.44 -6.16
CA ASP A 13 -11.11 0.12 -5.05
C ASP A 13 -11.87 -0.21 -3.76
N GLU A 14 -12.43 -1.41 -3.72
CA GLU A 14 -13.13 -1.94 -2.55
C GLU A 14 -12.19 -2.21 -1.37
N SER A 15 -10.96 -2.67 -1.65
CA SER A 15 -9.95 -2.94 -0.62
C SER A 15 -9.52 -1.65 0.09
N GLY A 16 -9.24 -0.59 -0.66
CA GLY A 16 -8.92 0.72 -0.11
C GLY A 16 -10.09 1.35 0.65
N LYS A 17 -11.35 1.06 0.24
CA LYS A 17 -12.52 1.41 1.05
C LYS A 17 -12.55 0.64 2.37
N ALA A 18 -12.41 -0.69 2.33
CA ALA A 18 -12.44 -1.53 3.52
C ALA A 18 -11.35 -1.18 4.54
N ILE A 19 -10.14 -0.83 4.09
CA ILE A 19 -9.06 -0.34 4.96
C ILE A 19 -9.48 0.95 5.66
N ARG A 20 -10.01 1.94 4.93
CA ARG A 20 -10.45 3.21 5.53
C ARG A 20 -11.57 3.02 6.54
N ASP A 21 -12.54 2.16 6.21
CA ASP A 21 -13.64 1.82 7.10
C ASP A 21 -13.13 1.09 8.37
N SER A 22 -12.07 0.28 8.26
CA SER A 22 -11.48 -0.40 9.42
C SER A 22 -10.68 0.57 10.31
N LEU A 23 -10.08 1.60 9.72
CA LEU A 23 -9.31 2.62 10.45
C LEU A 23 -10.20 3.62 11.20
N SER A 24 -11.49 3.74 10.87
CA SER A 24 -12.39 4.69 11.53
C SER A 24 -12.61 4.41 13.01
N PHE A 25 -12.28 3.20 13.48
CA PHE A 25 -12.36 2.81 14.90
C PHE A 25 -11.11 3.20 15.69
N LEU A 26 -10.05 3.64 15.01
CA LEU A 26 -8.81 4.12 15.62
C LEU A 26 -8.79 5.65 15.60
N ASP A 27 -8.09 6.25 16.55
CA ASP A 27 -7.75 7.68 16.50
C ASP A 27 -6.67 7.91 15.44
N SER A 28 -7.07 7.79 14.17
CA SER A 28 -6.21 7.85 13.00
C SER A 28 -6.82 8.72 11.92
N ARG A 29 -5.97 9.33 11.09
CA ARG A 29 -6.39 10.17 9.98
C ARG A 29 -5.78 9.70 8.68
N VAL A 30 -6.62 9.45 7.69
CA VAL A 30 -6.18 9.20 6.32
C VAL A 30 -5.81 10.53 5.67
N VAL A 31 -4.52 10.83 5.62
CA VAL A 31 -3.98 12.07 5.05
C VAL A 31 -3.72 12.00 3.55
N LYS A 32 -3.51 10.79 3.02
CA LYS A 32 -3.23 10.53 1.60
C LYS A 32 -3.89 9.24 1.14
N TYR A 33 -4.26 9.21 -0.14
CA TYR A 33 -4.82 8.04 -0.82
C TYR A 33 -4.56 8.15 -2.32
N GLU A 34 -4.08 7.07 -2.92
CA GLU A 34 -3.78 7.02 -4.35
C GLU A 34 -3.93 5.58 -4.89
N VAL A 35 -4.36 5.46 -6.15
CA VAL A 35 -4.38 4.21 -6.89
C VAL A 35 -3.30 4.31 -7.98
N ILE A 36 -2.34 3.38 -7.98
CA ILE A 36 -1.20 3.34 -8.90
C ILE A 36 -1.11 1.96 -9.59
N PRO A 37 -0.47 1.85 -10.78
CA PRO A 37 -0.34 0.58 -11.49
C PRO A 37 0.68 -0.37 -10.84
N ASP A 38 0.70 -1.63 -11.29
CA ASP A 38 1.63 -2.67 -10.84
C ASP A 38 3.02 -2.51 -11.49
N GLU A 39 3.63 -1.33 -11.31
CA GLU A 39 4.96 -0.97 -11.84
C GLU A 39 5.92 -0.67 -10.69
N ALA A 40 7.03 -1.41 -10.62
CA ALA A 40 7.90 -1.41 -9.44
C ALA A 40 8.54 -0.04 -9.14
N ASP A 41 8.94 0.69 -10.18
CA ASP A 41 9.52 2.03 -10.09
C ASP A 41 8.49 3.07 -9.61
N ILE A 42 7.26 2.99 -10.09
CA ILE A 42 6.16 3.86 -9.66
C ILE A 42 5.81 3.59 -8.19
N ILE A 43 5.72 2.32 -7.79
CA ILE A 43 5.45 1.93 -6.40
C ILE A 43 6.56 2.46 -5.49
N ALA A 44 7.83 2.14 -5.78
CA ALA A 44 8.97 2.54 -4.96
C ALA A 44 9.07 4.07 -4.83
N SER A 45 8.94 4.79 -5.95
CA SER A 45 9.00 6.26 -5.96
C SER A 45 7.88 6.89 -5.14
N LYS A 46 6.67 6.33 -5.20
CA LYS A 46 5.53 6.83 -4.43
C LYS A 46 5.69 6.59 -2.93
N LEU A 47 6.16 5.40 -2.54
CA LEU A 47 6.41 5.06 -1.14
C LEU A 47 7.52 5.93 -0.55
N ALA A 48 8.63 6.10 -1.27
CA ALA A 48 9.72 6.98 -0.86
C ALA A 48 9.26 8.43 -0.72
N GLN A 49 8.52 8.95 -1.72
CA GLN A 49 7.94 10.29 -1.65
C GLN A 49 7.13 10.50 -0.37
N TRP A 50 6.21 9.59 -0.05
CA TRP A 50 5.35 9.74 1.12
C TRP A 50 6.11 9.58 2.44
N ALA A 51 7.13 8.73 2.48
CA ALA A 51 7.98 8.56 3.65
C ALA A 51 8.82 9.83 3.93
N ASP A 52 9.36 10.46 2.88
CA ASP A 52 10.28 11.59 3.00
C ASP A 52 9.58 12.94 3.31
N GLU A 53 8.27 13.05 3.04
CA GLU A 53 7.51 14.29 3.23
C GLU A 53 7.23 14.64 4.71
N GLY A 54 7.45 13.72 5.64
CA GLY A 54 7.27 13.95 7.09
C GLY A 54 5.82 14.18 7.54
N SER A 55 4.83 13.95 6.66
CA SER A 55 3.40 14.12 6.95
C SER A 55 2.63 12.81 7.08
N VAL A 56 3.32 11.67 6.94
CA VAL A 56 2.73 10.33 6.96
C VAL A 56 3.50 9.46 7.96
N ASP A 57 2.80 8.97 8.99
CA ASP A 57 3.40 8.07 9.99
C ASP A 57 3.39 6.60 9.54
N ILE A 58 2.36 6.20 8.78
CA ILE A 58 2.13 4.82 8.33
C ILE A 58 1.63 4.83 6.90
N ILE A 59 2.27 4.03 6.04
CA ILE A 59 1.80 3.75 4.68
C ILE A 59 1.23 2.33 4.64
N LEU A 60 -0.01 2.20 4.17
CA LEU A 60 -0.67 0.90 3.94
C LEU A 60 -0.82 0.68 2.44
N THR A 61 -0.23 -0.40 1.93
CA THR A 61 -0.42 -0.86 0.54
C THR A 61 -1.44 -2.00 0.49
N THR A 62 -2.09 -2.15 -0.65
CA THR A 62 -3.00 -3.27 -0.93
C THR A 62 -2.97 -3.57 -2.42
N GLY A 63 -2.95 -4.86 -2.76
CA GLY A 63 -2.72 -5.35 -4.13
C GLY A 63 -1.25 -5.64 -4.41
N GLY A 64 -0.99 -6.40 -5.49
CA GLY A 64 0.35 -6.66 -6.00
C GLY A 64 1.27 -7.52 -5.13
N THR A 65 0.74 -8.31 -4.18
CA THR A 65 1.51 -9.17 -3.26
C THR A 65 1.28 -10.68 -3.46
N GLY A 66 0.63 -11.08 -4.55
CA GLY A 66 0.42 -12.48 -4.91
C GLY A 66 1.68 -13.15 -5.49
N LEU A 67 1.49 -14.23 -6.28
CA LEU A 67 2.56 -14.99 -6.93
C LEU A 67 2.59 -14.80 -8.46
N SER A 68 1.86 -13.82 -8.99
CA SER A 68 1.86 -13.47 -10.42
C SER A 68 3.14 -12.72 -10.80
N PRO A 69 3.62 -12.80 -12.06
CA PRO A 69 4.69 -11.93 -12.54
C PRO A 69 4.42 -10.42 -12.42
N ARG A 70 3.16 -10.02 -12.24
CA ARG A 70 2.76 -8.62 -11.99
C ARG A 70 2.74 -8.25 -10.50
N ASP A 71 2.79 -9.22 -9.59
CA ASP A 71 2.81 -8.96 -8.16
C ASP A 71 4.20 -8.52 -7.72
N VAL A 72 4.48 -7.21 -7.84
CA VAL A 72 5.80 -6.61 -7.60
C VAL A 72 5.86 -5.69 -6.38
N THR A 73 4.76 -5.62 -5.61
CA THR A 73 4.67 -4.71 -4.44
C THR A 73 5.69 -5.06 -3.36
N PRO A 74 5.91 -6.34 -2.98
CA PRO A 74 6.93 -6.68 -1.99
C PRO A 74 8.34 -6.23 -2.41
N GLU A 75 8.74 -6.50 -3.64
CA GLU A 75 10.07 -6.16 -4.18
C GLU A 75 10.27 -4.65 -4.27
N ALA A 76 9.26 -3.91 -4.75
CA ALA A 76 9.28 -2.45 -4.81
C ALA A 76 9.30 -1.80 -3.42
N THR A 77 8.66 -2.42 -2.43
CA THR A 77 8.69 -1.94 -1.03
C THR A 77 10.07 -2.22 -0.41
N LEU A 78 10.64 -3.39 -0.65
CA LEU A 78 11.94 -3.78 -0.11
C LEU A 78 13.10 -2.95 -0.66
N SER A 79 12.99 -2.39 -1.87
CA SER A 79 14.04 -1.58 -2.47
C SER A 79 14.24 -0.21 -1.82
N ILE A 80 13.26 0.27 -1.03
CA ILE A 80 13.29 1.60 -0.38
C ILE A 80 13.26 1.54 1.15
N VAL A 81 13.12 0.35 1.74
CA VAL A 81 13.05 0.18 3.21
C VAL A 81 14.45 0.03 3.81
N ASP A 82 14.78 0.87 4.79
CA ASP A 82 16.05 0.78 5.53
C ASP A 82 16.20 -0.51 6.34
N LYS A 83 15.09 -0.96 6.95
CA LYS A 83 15.08 -2.14 7.82
C LYS A 83 13.75 -2.87 7.75
N VAL A 84 13.84 -4.16 7.44
CA VAL A 84 12.67 -5.04 7.39
C VAL A 84 12.43 -5.67 8.77
N LYS A 85 11.20 -5.56 9.26
CA LYS A 85 10.73 -6.32 10.43
C LYS A 85 9.79 -7.42 9.95
N SER A 86 10.28 -8.65 9.92
CA SER A 86 9.46 -9.82 9.60
C SER A 86 8.65 -10.26 10.83
N GLY A 87 7.36 -10.53 10.63
CA GLY A 87 6.47 -11.04 11.66
C GLY A 87 5.03 -11.18 11.17
N TYR A 88 4.41 -12.32 11.44
CA TYR A 88 2.98 -12.53 11.22
C TYR A 88 2.23 -12.19 12.51
N PHE A 89 1.49 -11.08 12.51
CA PHE A 89 0.73 -10.65 13.68
C PHE A 89 -0.71 -11.16 13.57
N ARG A 90 -0.99 -12.28 14.22
CA ARG A 90 -2.36 -12.78 14.40
C ARG A 90 -2.92 -12.20 15.68
N TYR A 91 -3.90 -11.31 15.57
CA TYR A 91 -4.70 -10.90 16.71
C TYR A 91 -5.74 -11.99 16.99
N ARG A 92 -5.77 -12.49 18.24
CA ARG A 92 -6.84 -13.36 18.74
C ARG A 92 -7.89 -12.42 19.34
N LEU A 93 -9.06 -12.37 18.72
CA LEU A 93 -10.26 -11.75 19.31
C LEU A 93 -10.77 -12.64 20.45
#